data_AF-A0A6P0Y011-F1
#
_entry.id   AF-A0A6P0Y011-F1
#
_cell.length_a   1.000
_cell.length_b   1.000
_cell.length_c   1.000
_cell.angle_alpha   90.00
_cell.angle_beta   90.00
_cell.angle_gamma   90.00
#
_symmetry.space_group_name_H-M   'P 1'
#
loop_
_entity.id
_entity.type
_entity.pdbx_description
1 polymer ?
#
loop_
_entity_poly.entity_id
_entity_poly.type
_entity_poly.pdbx_seq_one_letter_code
_entity_poly.pdbx_strand_id
1 'polypeptide(L)'
;MPSPIAHSVSGYVLAKFLPKKLSKDYASHWWNFGNFYPVFVAIFADFDFIPQFITGERFHRGITHTLIFAIGFSVIFGWLISYFRKSSFKQLFLFTFILYSSHLLLDLLTAGGSGLQLLWPLT
;
A
#
# COMPACT_ATOMS: atom_id res chain seq x y z
N MET A 1 -13.65 8.70 5.03
CA MET A 1 -12.84 7.56 4.55
C MET A 1 -13.14 7.43 3.07
N PRO A 2 -12.14 7.50 2.20
CA PRO A 2 -12.30 7.14 0.80
C PRO A 2 -12.80 5.69 0.73
N SER A 3 -13.54 5.36 -0.32
CA SER A 3 -13.95 3.97 -0.52
C SER A 3 -12.74 3.11 -0.93
N PRO A 4 -12.76 1.79 -0.70
CA PRO A 4 -11.74 0.88 -1.24
C PRO A 4 -11.57 0.99 -2.77
N ILE A 5 -12.62 1.42 -3.47
CA ILE A 5 -12.58 1.73 -4.90
C ILE A 5 -11.70 2.96 -5.16
N ALA A 6 -11.83 4.03 -4.37
CA ALA A 6 -10.99 5.22 -4.51
C ALA A 6 -9.50 4.90 -4.27
N HIS A 7 -9.19 4.08 -3.25
CA HIS A 7 -7.83 3.59 -3.00
C HIS A 7 -7.30 2.70 -4.13
N SER A 8 -8.14 1.81 -4.67
CA SER A 8 -7.79 0.99 -5.84
C SER A 8 -7.40 1.84 -7.04
N VAL A 9 -8.24 2.83 -7.36
CA VAL A 9 -8.05 3.71 -8.51
C VAL A 9 -6.82 4.59 -8.31
N SER A 10 -6.58 5.12 -7.10
CA SER A 10 -5.40 5.93 -6.83
C SER A 10 -4.10 5.12 -7.01
N GLY A 11 -4.05 3.89 -6.50
CA GLY A 11 -2.90 3.01 -6.67
C GLY A 11 -2.62 2.70 -8.14
N TYR A 12 -3.67 2.36 -8.90
CA TYR A 12 -3.57 2.10 -10.33
C TYR A 12 -3.03 3.31 -11.10
N VAL A 13 -3.63 4.50 -10.88
CA VAL A 13 -3.27 5.73 -11.57
C VAL A 13 -1.84 6.13 -11.20
N LEU A 14 -1.49 6.14 -9.91
CA LEU A 14 -0.17 6.52 -9.42
C LEU A 14 0.93 5.65 -10.04
N ALA A 15 0.71 4.34 -10.16
CA ALA A 15 1.67 3.44 -10.81
C ALA A 15 1.95 3.78 -12.29
N LYS A 16 1.01 4.42 -13.00
CA LYS A 16 1.23 4.88 -14.38
C LYS A 16 2.07 6.15 -14.46
N PHE A 17 2.01 6.99 -13.43
CA PHE A 17 2.79 8.24 -13.34
C PHE A 17 4.16 8.05 -12.68
N LEU A 18 4.37 6.96 -11.94
CA LEU A 18 5.67 6.69 -11.32
C LEU A 18 6.76 6.46 -12.38
N PRO A 19 7.99 6.99 -12.15
CA PRO A 19 9.11 6.84 -13.08
C PRO A 19 9.28 5.39 -13.53
N LYS A 20 9.51 5.18 -14.84
CA LYS A 20 9.74 3.84 -15.39
C LYS A 20 10.84 3.09 -14.66
N LYS A 21 11.86 3.76 -14.13
CA LYS A 21 12.91 3.12 -13.32
C LYS A 21 12.36 2.43 -12.06
N LEU A 22 11.29 2.92 -11.46
CA LEU A 22 10.65 2.31 -10.29
C LEU A 22 9.67 1.20 -10.68
N SER A 23 9.08 1.26 -11.89
CA SER A 23 8.07 0.31 -12.38
C SER A 23 8.56 -0.70 -13.42
N LYS A 24 9.78 -0.57 -13.94
CA LYS A 24 10.38 -1.40 -15.01
C LYS A 24 10.41 -2.88 -14.63
N ASP A 25 10.84 -3.14 -13.40
CA ASP A 25 10.95 -4.47 -12.81
C ASP A 25 9.57 -5.09 -12.51
N TYR A 26 8.53 -4.24 -12.49
CA TYR A 26 7.16 -4.61 -12.20
C TYR A 26 6.33 -4.91 -13.46
N ALA A 27 6.68 -4.31 -14.60
CA ALA A 27 5.95 -4.35 -15.88
C ALA A 27 6.06 -5.65 -16.71
N SER A 28 6.35 -6.80 -16.09
CA SER A 28 6.44 -8.09 -16.79
C SER A 28 5.08 -8.60 -17.31
N HIS A 29 5.12 -9.22 -18.50
CA HIS A 29 3.97 -9.70 -19.29
C HIS A 29 3.22 -10.91 -18.70
N TRP A 30 3.70 -11.51 -17.62
CA TRP A 30 2.99 -12.62 -16.97
C TRP A 30 1.77 -12.09 -16.20
N TRP A 31 0.60 -12.27 -16.81
CA TRP A 31 -0.75 -12.05 -16.28
C TRP A 31 -0.96 -10.77 -15.46
N ASN A 32 -1.20 -9.63 -16.12
CA ASN A 32 -1.77 -8.41 -15.51
C ASN A 32 -1.12 -7.91 -14.21
N PHE A 33 0.03 -8.46 -13.79
CA PHE A 33 0.65 -8.23 -12.49
C PHE A 33 0.92 -6.72 -12.38
N GLY A 34 1.50 -6.15 -13.44
CA GLY A 34 1.68 -4.71 -13.69
C GLY A 34 0.53 -3.80 -13.25
N ASN A 35 -0.72 -4.26 -13.34
CA ASN A 35 -1.91 -3.53 -12.92
C ASN A 35 -2.47 -4.01 -11.57
N PHE A 36 -2.38 -5.32 -11.29
CA PHE A 36 -2.93 -5.94 -10.08
C PHE A 36 -2.25 -5.45 -8.79
N TYR A 37 -0.93 -5.43 -8.73
CA TYR A 37 -0.25 -5.11 -7.46
C TYR A 37 -0.35 -3.65 -7.04
N PRO A 38 -0.29 -2.64 -7.94
CA PRO A 38 -0.56 -1.27 -7.53
C PRO A 38 -1.93 -1.12 -6.86
N VAL A 39 -2.94 -1.81 -7.40
CA VAL A 39 -4.28 -1.86 -6.81
C VAL A 39 -4.23 -2.56 -5.46
N PHE A 40 -3.65 -3.78 -5.41
CA PHE A 40 -3.55 -4.58 -4.19
C PHE A 40 -2.83 -3.83 -3.05
N VAL A 41 -1.68 -3.21 -3.33
CA VAL A 41 -0.90 -2.47 -2.34
C VAL A 41 -1.69 -1.27 -1.83
N ALA A 42 -2.39 -0.55 -2.71
CA ALA A 42 -3.16 0.63 -2.32
C ALA A 42 -4.41 0.32 -1.50
N ILE A 43 -5.01 -0.88 -1.64
CA ILE A 43 -6.16 -1.30 -0.84
C ILE A 43 -5.81 -2.17 0.37
N PHE A 44 -4.53 -2.52 0.55
CA PHE A 44 -4.16 -3.52 1.54
C PHE A 44 -4.61 -3.15 2.96
N ALA A 45 -4.53 -1.87 3.31
CA ALA A 45 -4.98 -1.37 4.61
C ALA A 45 -6.50 -1.55 4.83
N ASP A 46 -7.30 -1.55 3.76
CA ASP A 46 -8.75 -1.79 3.86
C ASP A 46 -9.07 -3.20 4.35
N PHE A 47 -8.12 -4.16 4.30
CA PHE A 47 -8.33 -5.54 4.73
C PHE A 47 -8.42 -5.71 6.25
N ASP A 48 -8.38 -4.63 7.03
CA ASP A 48 -8.67 -4.62 8.47
C ASP A 48 -10.05 -5.25 8.82
N PHE A 49 -10.98 -5.33 7.86
CA PHE A 49 -12.23 -6.06 8.05
C PHE A 49 -12.03 -7.56 8.34
N ILE A 50 -10.93 -8.17 7.91
CA ILE A 50 -10.64 -9.60 8.12
C ILE A 50 -10.39 -9.89 9.61
N PRO A 51 -9.40 -9.27 10.28
CA PRO A 51 -9.21 -9.47 11.71
C PRO A 51 -10.43 -9.00 12.51
N GLN A 52 -11.12 -7.93 12.08
CA GLN A 52 -12.38 -7.51 12.69
C GLN A 52 -13.46 -8.59 12.62
N PHE A 53 -13.61 -9.26 11.48
CA PHE A 53 -14.58 -10.35 11.30
C PHE A 53 -14.22 -11.58 12.16
N ILE A 54 -12.93 -11.89 12.30
CA ILE A 54 -12.46 -13.05 13.08
C ILE A 54 -12.56 -12.81 14.59
N THR A 55 -12.20 -11.61 15.05
CA THR A 55 -12.06 -11.30 16.48
C THR A 55 -13.28 -10.61 17.07
N GLY A 56 -14.14 -10.01 16.25
CA GLY A 56 -15.25 -9.15 16.69
C GLY A 56 -14.81 -7.78 17.19
N GLU A 57 -13.50 -7.54 17.33
CA GLU A 57 -12.94 -6.27 17.78
C GLU A 57 -12.95 -5.23 16.66
N ARG A 58 -13.15 -3.97 17.02
CA ARG A 58 -13.15 -2.87 16.04
C ARG A 58 -11.74 -2.54 15.59
N PHE A 59 -11.24 -3.29 14.61
CA PHE A 59 -10.11 -2.90 13.78
C PHE A 59 -10.61 -2.00 12.64
N HIS A 60 -10.86 -0.73 12.96
CA HIS A 60 -11.02 0.29 11.93
C HIS A 60 -9.91 1.31 12.14
N ARG A 61 -8.96 1.36 11.19
CA ARG A 61 -7.73 2.16 11.25
C ARG A 61 -6.74 1.67 12.30
N GLY A 62 -6.49 0.36 12.28
CA GLY A 62 -5.51 -0.25 13.16
C GLY A 62 -4.07 -0.01 12.69
N ILE A 63 -3.20 -0.96 13.04
CA ILE A 63 -1.76 -0.89 12.74
C ILE A 63 -1.48 -0.73 11.23
N THR A 64 -2.35 -1.23 10.36
CA THR A 64 -2.22 -1.13 8.89
C THR A 64 -2.26 0.31 8.37
N HIS A 65 -2.84 1.25 9.13
CA HIS A 65 -2.94 2.66 8.77
C HIS A 65 -1.80 3.51 9.37
N THR A 66 -0.72 2.87 9.80
CA THR A 66 0.47 3.52 10.39
C THR A 66 1.59 3.62 9.36
N LEU A 67 2.45 4.64 9.51
CA LEU A 67 3.63 4.77 8.65
C LEU A 67 4.63 3.63 8.88
N ILE A 68 4.76 3.15 10.11
CA ILE A 68 5.63 2.02 10.46
C ILE A 68 5.19 0.77 9.71
N PHE A 69 3.89 0.48 9.66
CA PHE A 69 3.38 -0.64 8.89
C PHE A 69 3.63 -0.46 7.40
N ALA A 70 3.41 0.73 6.85
CA ALA A 70 3.70 1.00 5.44
C ALA A 70 5.18 0.75 5.09
N ILE A 71 6.11 1.16 5.95
CA ILE A 71 7.55 0.87 5.80
C ILE A 71 7.80 -0.63 5.87
N GLY A 72 7.32 -1.31 6.91
CA GLY A 72 7.53 -2.75 7.11
C GLY A 72 6.97 -3.59 5.97
N PHE A 73 5.73 -3.30 5.55
CA PHE A 73 5.09 -3.90 4.39
C PHE A 73 5.93 -3.71 3.12
N SER A 74 6.42 -2.49 2.88
CA SER A 74 7.24 -2.17 1.71
C SER A 74 8.60 -2.86 1.73
N VAL A 75 9.21 -3.05 2.90
CA VAL A 75 10.44 -3.86 3.05
C VAL A 75 10.15 -5.31 2.70
N ILE A 76 9.12 -5.92 3.29
CA ILE A 76 8.80 -7.33 3.10
C ILE A 76 8.46 -7.61 1.64
N PHE A 77 7.51 -6.87 1.06
CA PHE A 77 7.09 -7.07 -0.33
C PHE A 77 8.14 -6.62 -1.34
N GLY A 78 8.85 -5.53 -1.07
CA GLY A 78 9.97 -5.09 -1.89
C GLY A 78 11.06 -6.15 -1.95
N TRP A 79 11.40 -6.78 -0.82
CA TRP A 79 12.38 -7.86 -0.75
C TRP A 79 11.88 -9.13 -1.47
N LEU A 80 10.66 -9.57 -1.16
CA LEU A 80 10.07 -10.77 -1.73
C LEU A 80 10.01 -10.70 -3.27
N ILE A 81 9.52 -9.59 -3.82
CA ILE A 81 9.42 -9.40 -5.26
C ILE A 81 10.81 -9.25 -5.87
N SER A 82 11.74 -8.56 -5.19
CA SER A 82 13.12 -8.43 -5.68
C SER A 82 13.82 -9.79 -5.82
N TYR A 83 13.56 -10.70 -4.87
CA TYR A 83 14.08 -12.05 -4.87
C TYR A 83 13.54 -12.87 -6.04
N PHE A 84 12.21 -12.90 -6.22
CA PHE A 84 11.59 -13.68 -7.30
C PHE A 84 11.85 -13.12 -8.70
N ARG A 85 11.96 -11.80 -8.86
CA ARG A 85 12.14 -11.15 -10.17
C ARG A 85 13.57 -10.76 -10.50
N LYS A 86 14.53 -11.01 -9.60
CA LYS A 86 15.93 -10.59 -9.74
C LYS A 86 16.04 -9.10 -10.06
N SER A 87 15.26 -8.32 -9.32
CA SER A 87 14.99 -6.90 -9.53
C SER A 87 15.61 -6.04 -8.43
N SER A 88 15.64 -4.73 -8.60
CA SER A 88 16.23 -3.84 -7.60
C SER A 88 15.33 -3.72 -6.37
N PHE A 89 15.77 -4.24 -5.22
CA PHE A 89 15.09 -4.07 -3.93
C PHE A 89 14.74 -2.61 -3.65
N LYS A 90 15.71 -1.69 -3.84
CA LYS A 90 15.50 -0.26 -3.59
C LYS A 90 14.37 0.33 -4.44
N GLN A 91 14.27 -0.08 -5.71
CA GLN A 91 13.22 0.41 -6.60
C GLN A 91 11.85 -0.13 -6.19
N LEU A 92 11.78 -1.44 -5.89
CA LEU A 92 10.54 -2.08 -5.46
C LEU A 92 10.07 -1.61 -4.08
N PHE A 93 10.99 -1.37 -3.15
CA PHE A 93 10.69 -0.75 -1.86
C PHE A 93 10.05 0.63 -2.08
N LEU A 94 10.70 1.52 -2.83
CA LEU A 94 10.18 2.87 -3.07
C LEU A 94 8.84 2.84 -3.82
N PHE A 95 8.70 1.97 -4.82
CA PHE A 95 7.47 1.80 -5.57
C PHE A 95 6.31 1.38 -4.65
N THR A 96 6.53 0.34 -3.84
CA THR A 96 5.53 -0.19 -2.89
C THR A 96 5.19 0.84 -1.83
N PHE A 97 6.20 1.53 -1.30
CA PHE A 97 6.03 2.53 -0.26
C PHE A 97 5.23 3.73 -0.73
N ILE A 98 5.49 4.23 -1.94
CA ILE A 98 4.72 5.34 -2.52
C ILE A 98 3.26 4.92 -2.76
N LEU A 99 3.03 3.70 -3.27
CA LEU A 99 1.69 3.19 -3.49
C LEU A 99 0.91 3.03 -2.19
N TYR A 100 1.50 2.43 -1.16
CA TYR A 100 0.87 2.26 0.14
C TYR A 100 0.61 3.63 0.80
N SER A 101 1.58 4.55 0.72
CA SER A 101 1.44 5.90 1.27
C SER A 101 0.31 6.69 0.59
N SER A 102 -0.05 6.38 -0.65
CA SER A 102 -1.22 6.99 -1.30
C SER A 102 -2.52 6.70 -0.55
N HIS A 103 -2.64 5.51 0.05
CA HIS A 103 -3.75 5.15 0.92
C HIS A 103 -3.81 6.07 2.15
N LEU A 104 -2.70 6.13 2.90
CA LEU A 104 -2.59 6.94 4.12
C LEU A 104 -2.84 8.44 3.84
N LEU A 105 -2.32 8.95 2.72
CA LEU A 105 -2.52 10.34 2.31
C LEU A 105 -3.99 10.64 1.98
N LEU A 106 -4.67 9.75 1.25
CA LEU A 106 -6.09 9.94 0.93
C LEU A 106 -6.96 9.90 2.19
N ASP A 107 -6.65 9.02 3.12
CA ASP A 107 -7.37 8.99 4.40
C ASP A 107 -7.09 10.25 5.24
N LEU A 108 -5.84 10.72 5.28
CA LEU A 108 -5.47 11.96 5.98
C LEU A 108 -6.26 13.16 5.43
N LEU A 109 -6.36 13.27 4.11
CA LEU A 109 -7.04 14.37 3.42
C LEU A 109 -8.57 14.33 3.52
N THR A 110 -9.19 13.16 3.65
CA THR A 110 -10.66 13.01 3.62
C THR A 110 -11.28 12.79 4.99
N ALA A 111 -10.51 12.39 6.00
CA ALA A 111 -10.98 12.22 7.38
C ALA A 111 -10.57 13.34 8.33
N GLY A 112 -9.94 14.41 7.80
CA GLY A 112 -9.38 15.49 8.60
C GLY A 112 -8.31 15.04 9.60
N GLY A 113 -7.63 13.91 9.32
CA GLY A 113 -6.68 13.27 10.25
C GLY A 113 -7.28 12.63 11.51
N SER A 114 -8.58 12.84 11.79
CA SER A 114 -9.25 12.28 12.96
C SER A 114 -9.32 10.76 12.88
N GLY A 115 -8.53 10.06 13.70
CA GLY A 115 -8.50 8.60 13.81
C GLY A 115 -7.44 7.88 12.97
N LEU A 116 -6.54 8.57 12.26
CA LEU A 116 -5.39 7.92 11.61
C LEU A 116 -4.20 7.88 12.59
N GLN A 117 -3.75 6.69 12.94
CA GLN A 117 -2.63 6.50 13.86
C GLN A 117 -1.27 6.64 13.14
N LEU A 118 -1.08 7.71 12.36
CA LEU A 118 0.03 7.81 11.40
C LEU A 118 1.40 7.57 12.04
N LEU A 119 1.63 8.17 13.21
CA LEU A 119 2.89 8.16 13.95
C LEU A 119 2.91 7.17 15.11
N TRP A 120 1.88 6.34 15.29
CA TRP A 120 1.87 5.32 16.34
C TRP A 120 3.13 4.44 16.23
N PRO A 121 3.81 4.11 17.36
CA PRO A 121 3.43 4.33 18.76
C PRO A 121 3.93 5.65 19.39
N LEU A 122 4.39 6.62 18.59
CA LEU A 122 4.99 7.87 19.08
C LEU A 122 3.96 8.93 19.50
N THR A 123 2.72 8.84 19.01
CA THR A 123 1.58 9.73 19.32
C THR A 123 0.31 8.90 19.44
#